data_AF-D8PNH3-F1
#
_entry.id   AF-D8PNH3-F1
#
_cell.length_a   1.000
_cell.length_b   1.000
_cell.length_c   1.000
_cell.angle_alpha   90.00
_cell.angle_beta   90.00
_cell.angle_gamma   90.00
#
_symmetry.space_group_name_H-M   'P 1'
#
loop_
_entity.id
_entity.type
_entity.pdbx_description
1 polymer ?
#
loop_
_entity_poly.entity_id
_entity_poly.type
_entity_poly.pdbx_seq_one_letter_code
_entity_poly.pdbx_strand_id
1 'polypeptide(L)'
;QIVGLDEDKLSKPDRPIPSGRISPESTQILYVCLVLASLLMSARHGLLVPSAIYLAAIVAYNECSLARNWFFKSGQAQDFRDREGDAAIGRKTLALLLPQAVGRWSLGALLVAWTGVLVWFWMPPATFSCALLALAITTTSVFVSDYSHESDRRGYWWYNMWLISCHALPIFHRLRG
;
A
#
# COMPACT_ATOMS: atom_id res chain seq x y z
N GLN A 1 3.09 -16.86 -2.33
CA GLN A 1 1.62 -16.64 -2.34
C GLN A 1 0.98 -17.85 -2.99
N ILE A 2 0.46 -18.79 -2.18
CA ILE A 2 -0.24 -20.00 -2.67
C ILE A 2 -1.75 -19.78 -2.60
N VAL A 3 -2.20 -19.03 -1.59
CA VAL A 3 -3.59 -18.59 -1.43
C VAL A 3 -3.91 -17.52 -2.49
N GLY A 4 -4.99 -17.71 -3.25
CA GLY A 4 -5.45 -16.77 -4.29
C GLY A 4 -4.89 -17.03 -5.69
N LEU A 5 -4.37 -18.22 -5.97
CA LEU A 5 -3.84 -18.56 -7.30
C LEU A 5 -4.87 -18.43 -8.43
N ASP A 6 -6.10 -18.89 -8.20
CA ASP A 6 -7.15 -18.79 -9.21
C ASP A 6 -7.65 -17.34 -9.36
N GLU A 7 -7.63 -16.55 -8.27
CA GLU A 7 -7.87 -15.10 -8.30
C GLU A 7 -6.81 -14.39 -9.14
N ASP A 8 -5.54 -14.75 -8.96
CA ASP A 8 -4.41 -14.18 -9.66
C ASP A 8 -4.38 -14.61 -11.14
N LYS A 9 -4.79 -15.83 -11.48
CA LYS A 9 -4.93 -16.26 -12.89
C LYS A 9 -5.95 -15.43 -13.64
N LEU A 10 -7.04 -15.04 -12.99
CA LEU A 10 -8.09 -14.23 -13.59
C LEU A 10 -7.69 -12.75 -13.68
N SER A 11 -7.06 -12.22 -12.62
CA SER A 11 -6.81 -10.78 -12.49
C SER A 11 -5.44 -10.32 -12.97
N LYS A 12 -4.41 -11.13 -12.75
CA LYS A 12 -2.98 -10.79 -12.89
C LYS A 12 -2.21 -12.00 -13.46
N PRO A 13 -2.58 -12.46 -14.68
CA PRO A 13 -2.05 -13.69 -15.27
C PRO A 13 -0.55 -13.62 -15.56
N ASP A 14 0.01 -12.41 -15.65
CA ASP A 14 1.43 -12.14 -15.90
C ASP A 14 2.34 -12.46 -14.69
N ARG A 15 1.77 -12.63 -13.49
CA ARG A 15 2.52 -12.97 -12.27
C ARG A 15 3.28 -14.29 -12.44
N PRO A 16 4.45 -14.46 -11.79
CA PRO A 16 5.31 -15.63 -12.00
C PRO A 16 4.65 -16.99 -11.78
N ILE A 17 3.73 -17.12 -10.81
CA ILE A 17 3.08 -18.40 -10.49
C ILE A 17 1.91 -18.69 -11.44
N PRO A 18 0.94 -17.77 -11.67
CA PRO A 18 -0.10 -17.98 -12.69
C PRO A 18 0.43 -18.20 -14.11
N SER A 19 1.51 -17.53 -14.49
CA SER A 19 2.16 -17.69 -15.81
C SER A 19 3.04 -18.93 -15.92
N GLY A 20 3.19 -19.71 -14.85
CA GLY A 20 3.99 -20.94 -14.83
C GLY A 20 5.52 -20.72 -14.91
N ARG A 21 6.00 -19.49 -14.70
CA ARG A 21 7.45 -19.17 -14.71
C ARG A 21 8.21 -19.79 -13.53
N ILE A 22 7.51 -20.11 -12.43
CA ILE A 22 8.08 -20.77 -11.26
C ILE A 22 7.06 -21.73 -10.65
N SER A 23 7.52 -22.91 -10.21
CA SER A 23 6.63 -23.88 -9.56
C SER A 23 6.28 -23.44 -8.11
N PRO A 24 5.14 -23.89 -7.57
CA PRO A 24 4.77 -23.62 -6.17
C PRO A 24 5.82 -24.13 -5.18
N GLU A 25 6.41 -25.30 -5.44
CA GLU A 25 7.43 -25.94 -4.59
C GLU A 25 8.72 -25.11 -4.59
N SER A 26 9.16 -24.67 -5.78
CA SER A 26 10.33 -23.79 -5.92
C SER A 26 10.12 -22.46 -5.20
N THR A 27 8.89 -21.93 -5.23
CA THR A 27 8.51 -20.71 -4.53
C THR A 27 8.57 -20.88 -3.01
N GLN A 28 8.13 -22.03 -2.48
CA GLN A 28 8.22 -22.34 -1.05
C GLN A 28 9.67 -22.44 -0.58
N ILE A 29 10.52 -23.13 -1.35
CA ILE A 29 11.95 -23.24 -1.04
C ILE A 29 12.58 -21.84 -1.00
N LEU A 30 12.35 -21.02 -2.03
CA LEU A 30 12.84 -19.65 -2.09
C LEU A 30 12.37 -18.81 -0.89
N TYR A 31 11.08 -18.93 -0.52
CA TYR A 31 10.52 -18.24 0.63
C TYR A 31 11.22 -18.62 1.94
N VAL A 32 11.40 -19.92 2.20
CA VAL A 32 12.09 -20.40 3.41
C VAL A 32 13.55 -19.93 3.42
N CYS A 33 14.26 -20.04 2.30
CA CYS A 33 15.64 -19.56 2.18
C CYS A 33 15.75 -18.05 2.48
N LEU A 34 14.85 -17.24 1.92
CA LEU A 34 14.82 -15.79 2.17
C LEU A 34 14.51 -15.46 3.63
N VAL A 35 13.55 -16.14 4.25
CA VAL A 35 13.21 -15.93 5.68
C VAL A 35 14.41 -16.28 6.55
N LEU A 36 15.06 -17.44 6.33
CA LEU A 36 16.24 -17.85 7.10
C LEU A 36 17.41 -16.86 6.92
N ALA A 37 17.68 -16.42 5.69
CA ALA A 37 18.71 -15.42 5.42
C ALA A 37 18.40 -14.10 6.13
N SER A 38 17.14 -13.67 6.13
CA SER A 38 16.70 -12.44 6.81
C SER A 38 16.90 -12.52 8.33
N LEU A 39 16.59 -13.65 8.95
CA LEU A 39 16.77 -13.88 10.39
C LEU A 39 18.25 -13.95 10.77
N LEU A 40 19.08 -14.60 9.94
CA LEU A 40 20.52 -14.65 10.15
C LEU A 40 21.15 -13.24 10.09
N MET A 41 20.77 -12.44 9.10
CA MET A 41 21.22 -11.04 9.00
C MET A 41 20.74 -10.22 10.19
N SER A 42 19.48 -10.39 10.59
CA SER A 42 18.91 -9.73 11.76
C SER A 42 19.66 -10.09 13.05
N ALA A 43 20.04 -11.37 13.23
CA ALA A 43 20.88 -11.83 14.35
C ALA A 43 22.23 -11.11 14.39
N ARG A 44 22.90 -10.99 13.23
CA ARG A 44 24.20 -10.32 13.11
C ARG A 44 24.15 -8.83 13.46
N HIS A 45 23.01 -8.17 13.24
CA HIS A 45 22.81 -6.75 13.52
C HIS A 45 22.05 -6.48 14.83
N GLY A 46 21.73 -7.51 15.63
CA GLY A 46 21.01 -7.35 16.91
C GLY A 46 19.52 -6.96 16.78
N LEU A 47 18.90 -7.19 15.62
CA LEU A 47 17.53 -6.77 15.29
C LEU A 47 16.50 -7.90 15.40
N LEU A 48 16.82 -8.99 16.12
CA LEU A 48 15.99 -10.20 16.14
C LEU A 48 14.57 -9.94 16.63
N VAL A 49 14.41 -9.14 17.69
CA VAL A 49 13.11 -8.83 18.27
C VAL A 49 12.18 -8.14 17.24
N PRO A 50 12.56 -7.01 16.60
CA PRO A 50 11.70 -6.40 15.59
C PRO A 50 11.47 -7.30 14.36
N SER A 51 12.47 -8.10 13.94
CA SER A 51 12.30 -9.05 12.84
C SER A 51 11.31 -10.17 13.17
N ALA A 52 11.33 -10.70 14.39
CA ALA A 52 10.39 -11.73 14.84
C ALA A 52 8.96 -11.19 14.95
N ILE A 53 8.78 -9.97 15.48
CA ILE A 53 7.48 -9.30 15.53
C ILE A 53 6.94 -9.10 14.11
N TYR A 54 7.78 -8.62 13.18
CA TYR A 54 7.40 -8.41 11.79
C TYR A 54 7.02 -9.72 11.09
N LEU A 55 7.79 -10.78 11.29
CA LEU A 55 7.49 -12.11 10.76
C LEU A 55 6.15 -12.64 11.29
N ALA A 56 5.92 -12.54 12.61
CA ALA A 56 4.67 -12.94 13.24
C ALA A 56 3.47 -12.16 12.67
N ALA A 57 3.64 -10.84 12.46
CA ALA A 57 2.61 -10.00 11.85
C ALA A 57 2.30 -10.40 10.40
N ILE A 58 3.32 -10.72 9.59
CA ILE A 58 3.13 -11.19 8.20
C ILE A 58 2.42 -12.55 8.16
N VAL A 59 2.81 -13.48 9.04
CA VAL A 59 2.17 -14.79 9.12
C VAL A 59 0.72 -14.63 9.55
N ALA A 60 0.44 -13.81 10.58
CA ALA A 60 -0.93 -13.50 10.97
C ALA A 60 -1.72 -12.85 9.83
N TYR A 61 -1.10 -11.94 9.09
CA TYR A 61 -1.74 -11.27 7.95
C TYR A 61 -2.14 -12.25 6.84
N ASN A 62 -1.20 -13.10 6.41
CA ASN A 62 -1.39 -13.98 5.26
C ASN A 62 -2.03 -15.33 5.62
N GLU A 63 -1.47 -16.04 6.60
CA GLU A 63 -1.84 -17.41 6.95
C GLU A 63 -3.06 -17.44 7.88
N CYS A 64 -3.11 -16.56 8.88
CA CYS A 64 -4.30 -16.40 9.72
C CYS A 64 -5.41 -15.59 9.03
N SER A 65 -5.27 -15.34 7.72
CA SER A 65 -6.33 -14.79 6.87
C SER A 65 -6.84 -13.40 7.29
N LEU A 66 -6.07 -12.64 8.07
CA LEU A 66 -6.43 -11.26 8.39
C LEU A 66 -6.52 -10.43 7.10
N ALA A 67 -5.74 -10.77 6.06
CA ALA A 67 -5.82 -10.19 4.74
C ALA A 67 -7.20 -10.35 4.03
N ARG A 68 -8.05 -11.28 4.48
CA ARG A 68 -9.43 -11.40 3.95
C ARG A 68 -10.35 -10.32 4.50
N ASN A 69 -10.04 -9.78 5.67
CA ASN A 69 -10.83 -8.71 6.26
C ASN A 69 -10.44 -7.38 5.62
N TRP A 70 -11.44 -6.67 5.11
CA TRP A 70 -11.27 -5.35 4.48
C TRP A 70 -10.55 -4.34 5.40
N PHE A 71 -10.70 -4.48 6.72
CA PHE A 71 -10.09 -3.61 7.73
C PHE A 71 -8.56 -3.68 7.73
N PHE A 72 -7.98 -4.86 7.48
CA PHE A 72 -6.52 -5.04 7.49
C PHE A 72 -5.89 -4.86 6.10
N LYS A 73 -6.69 -4.71 5.03
CA LYS A 73 -6.18 -4.33 3.71
C LYS A 73 -5.97 -2.83 3.65
N SER A 74 -4.73 -2.40 3.46
CA SER A 74 -4.38 -0.98 3.45
C SER A 74 -4.16 -0.43 2.04
N GLY A 75 -4.90 0.62 1.71
CA GLY A 75 -4.64 1.49 0.56
C GLY A 75 -5.92 1.94 -0.15
N GLN A 76 -6.73 2.82 0.47
CA GLN A 76 -7.97 3.33 -0.16
C GLN A 76 -7.76 3.85 -1.59
N ALA A 77 -6.66 4.57 -1.85
CA ALA A 77 -6.31 5.04 -3.19
C ALA A 77 -6.05 3.90 -4.19
N GLN A 78 -5.45 2.80 -3.73
CA GLN A 78 -5.22 1.61 -4.55
C GLN A 78 -6.53 0.86 -4.82
N ASP A 79 -7.40 0.74 -3.82
CA ASP A 79 -8.72 0.10 -3.95
C ASP A 79 -9.62 0.82 -4.97
N PHE A 80 -9.51 2.15 -5.10
CA PHE A 80 -10.22 2.87 -6.16
C PHE A 80 -9.69 2.51 -7.55
N ARG A 81 -8.38 2.46 -7.73
CA ARG A 81 -7.76 2.04 -8.99
C ARG A 81 -8.14 0.60 -9.36
N ASP A 82 -8.15 -0.30 -8.38
CA ASP A 82 -8.38 -1.74 -8.59
C ASP A 82 -9.88 -2.11 -8.54
N ARG A 83 -10.78 -1.12 -8.40
CA ARG A 83 -12.22 -1.31 -8.16
C ARG A 83 -12.91 -2.22 -9.18
N GLU A 84 -12.72 -1.97 -10.48
CA GLU A 84 -13.38 -2.75 -11.53
C GLU A 84 -12.90 -4.21 -11.54
N GLY A 85 -11.58 -4.41 -11.39
CA GLY A 85 -10.99 -5.75 -11.28
C GLY A 85 -11.48 -6.50 -10.05
N ASP A 86 -11.50 -5.83 -8.90
CA ASP A 86 -12.01 -6.39 -7.66
C ASP A 86 -13.51 -6.74 -7.76
N ALA A 87 -14.32 -5.90 -8.45
CA ALA A 87 -15.74 -6.17 -8.68
C ALA A 87 -15.97 -7.38 -9.59
N ALA A 88 -15.18 -7.52 -10.66
CA ALA A 88 -15.27 -8.64 -11.60
C ALA A 88 -15.00 -10.00 -10.93
N ILE A 89 -14.20 -10.01 -9.86
CA ILE A 89 -13.82 -11.21 -9.10
C ILE A 89 -14.70 -11.39 -7.85
N GLY A 90 -15.66 -10.48 -7.61
CA GLY A 90 -16.58 -10.54 -6.48
C GLY A 90 -15.95 -10.15 -5.13
N ARG A 91 -14.86 -9.39 -5.12
CA ARG A 91 -14.23 -8.90 -3.89
C ARG A 91 -15.07 -7.81 -3.24
N LYS A 92 -15.05 -7.77 -1.91
CA LYS A 92 -15.67 -6.72 -1.10
C LYS A 92 -14.59 -5.81 -0.53
N THR A 93 -14.19 -4.79 -1.29
CA THR A 93 -13.26 -3.75 -0.85
C THR A 93 -13.99 -2.53 -0.32
N LEU A 94 -13.30 -1.68 0.44
CA LEU A 94 -13.90 -0.46 1.00
C LEU A 94 -14.42 0.45 -0.13
N ALA A 95 -13.68 0.52 -1.24
CA ALA A 95 -14.09 1.26 -2.42
C ALA A 95 -15.43 0.76 -2.98
N LEU A 96 -15.69 -0.55 -2.97
CA LEU A 96 -16.93 -1.15 -3.49
C LEU A 96 -18.10 -1.07 -2.51
N LEU A 97 -17.84 -1.08 -1.20
CA LEU A 97 -18.87 -1.07 -0.16
C LEU A 97 -19.40 0.34 0.15
N LEU A 98 -18.56 1.37 0.04
CA LEU A 98 -18.96 2.74 0.36
C LEU A 98 -19.53 3.48 -0.86
N PRO A 99 -20.43 4.46 -0.65
CA PRO A 99 -20.79 5.41 -1.69
C PRO A 99 -19.54 6.12 -2.22
N GLN A 100 -19.44 6.29 -3.54
CA GLN A 100 -18.21 6.78 -4.18
C GLN A 100 -17.76 8.13 -3.60
N ALA A 101 -18.69 9.08 -3.46
CA ALA A 101 -18.38 10.39 -2.87
C ALA A 101 -17.80 10.27 -1.46
N VAL A 102 -18.41 9.43 -0.60
CA VAL A 102 -17.96 9.23 0.78
C VAL A 102 -16.56 8.63 0.81
N GLY A 103 -16.30 7.61 -0.02
CA GLY A 103 -14.98 6.99 -0.11
C GLY A 103 -13.90 8.00 -0.54
N ARG A 104 -14.15 8.79 -1.58
CA ARG A 104 -13.17 9.74 -2.13
C ARG A 104 -12.89 10.91 -1.20
N TRP A 105 -13.93 11.48 -0.59
CA TRP A 105 -13.76 12.52 0.43
C TRP A 105 -13.10 12.00 1.70
N SER A 106 -13.35 10.74 2.10
CA SER A 106 -12.65 10.13 3.23
C SER A 106 -11.15 9.97 2.97
N LEU A 107 -10.76 9.59 1.74
CA LEU A 107 -9.36 9.55 1.33
C LEU A 107 -8.73 10.95 1.36
N GLY A 108 -9.44 11.96 0.84
CA GLY A 108 -8.96 13.34 0.86
C GLY A 108 -8.76 13.88 2.28
N ALA A 109 -9.71 13.65 3.18
CA ALA A 109 -9.60 14.01 4.58
C ALA A 109 -8.39 13.33 5.25
N LEU A 110 -8.20 12.03 4.98
CA LEU A 110 -7.05 11.27 5.47
C LEU A 110 -5.72 11.85 4.95
N LEU A 111 -5.63 12.19 3.66
CA LEU A 111 -4.43 12.77 3.05
C LEU A 111 -4.06 14.13 3.67
N VAL A 112 -5.04 15.02 3.85
CA VAL A 112 -4.82 16.33 4.47
C VAL A 112 -4.43 16.18 5.94
N ALA A 113 -5.15 15.36 6.71
CA ALA A 113 -4.85 15.10 8.10
C ALA A 113 -3.44 14.52 8.27
N TRP A 114 -3.09 13.51 7.47
CA TRP A 114 -1.77 12.89 7.53
C TRP A 114 -0.65 13.83 7.09
N THR A 115 -0.90 14.68 6.07
CA THR A 115 0.03 15.75 5.68
C THR A 115 0.29 16.69 6.86
N GLY A 116 -0.76 17.11 7.59
CA GLY A 116 -0.63 17.95 8.77
C GLY A 116 0.21 17.30 9.88
N VAL A 117 -0.07 16.03 10.20
CA VAL A 117 0.72 15.26 11.18
C VAL A 117 2.19 15.16 10.78
N LEU A 118 2.46 14.87 9.51
CA LEU A 118 3.82 14.74 8.99
C LEU A 118 4.57 16.08 8.98
N VAL A 119 3.92 17.17 8.59
CA VAL A 119 4.51 18.52 8.64
C VAL A 119 4.78 18.93 10.09
N TRP A 120 3.87 18.63 11.02
CA TRP A 120 4.07 18.89 12.44
C TRP A 120 5.25 18.09 13.00
N PHE A 121 5.31 16.80 12.70
CA PHE A 121 6.33 15.89 13.25
C PHE A 121 7.73 16.15 12.67
N TRP A 122 7.84 16.30 11.35
CA TRP A 122 9.13 16.48 10.67
C TRP A 122 9.54 17.95 10.52
N MET A 123 8.61 18.88 10.72
CA MET A 123 8.81 20.33 10.61
C MET A 123 9.57 20.76 9.34
N PRO A 124 9.23 20.29 8.12
CA PRO A 124 9.98 20.64 6.91
C PRO A 124 9.87 22.15 6.57
N PRO A 125 10.72 22.67 5.66
CA PRO A 125 10.59 24.05 5.17
C PRO A 125 9.20 24.35 4.59
N ALA A 126 8.74 25.59 4.74
CA ALA A 126 7.40 26.00 4.30
C ALA A 126 7.12 25.69 2.83
N THR A 127 8.11 25.85 1.95
CA THR A 127 8.01 25.51 0.52
C THR A 127 7.68 24.04 0.29
N PHE A 128 8.33 23.13 1.02
CA PHE A 128 8.07 21.70 0.94
C PHE A 128 6.69 21.35 1.53
N SER A 129 6.31 21.95 2.66
CA SER A 129 4.99 21.79 3.26
C SER A 129 3.87 22.21 2.30
N CYS A 130 4.01 23.36 1.63
CA CYS A 130 3.05 23.84 0.64
C CYS A 130 2.96 22.90 -0.56
N ALA A 131 4.09 22.40 -1.07
CA ALA A 131 4.12 21.43 -2.17
C ALA A 131 3.43 20.12 -1.79
N LEU A 132 3.68 19.61 -0.58
CA LEU A 132 3.07 18.38 -0.09
C LEU A 132 1.54 18.51 0.08
N LEU A 133 1.09 19.65 0.62
CA LEU A 133 -0.34 19.96 0.71
C LEU A 133 -0.98 20.12 -0.68
N ALA A 134 -0.30 20.77 -1.62
CA ALA A 134 -0.78 20.88 -2.99
C ALA A 134 -0.95 19.51 -3.64
N LEU A 135 0.01 18.59 -3.48
CA LEU A 135 -0.11 17.21 -3.97
C LEU A 135 -1.29 16.47 -3.34
N ALA A 136 -1.55 16.64 -2.04
CA ALA A 136 -2.70 16.05 -1.37
C ALA A 136 -4.04 16.59 -1.92
N ILE A 137 -4.13 17.91 -2.15
CA ILE A 137 -5.30 18.56 -2.72
C ILE A 137 -5.52 18.12 -4.17
N THR A 138 -4.47 18.09 -5.00
CA THR A 138 -4.54 17.62 -6.40
C THR A 138 -4.95 16.16 -6.47
N THR A 139 -4.41 15.31 -5.61
CA THR A 139 -4.83 13.90 -5.52
C THR A 139 -6.33 13.81 -5.23
N THR A 140 -6.78 14.55 -4.21
CA THR A 140 -8.19 14.56 -3.82
C THR A 140 -9.09 15.09 -4.94
N SER A 141 -8.71 16.20 -5.59
CA SER A 141 -9.50 16.81 -6.67
C SER A 141 -9.69 15.86 -7.84
N VAL A 142 -8.63 15.19 -8.30
CA VAL A 142 -8.71 14.18 -9.38
C VAL A 142 -9.66 13.04 -9.00
N PHE A 143 -9.59 12.57 -7.76
CA PHE A 143 -10.43 11.49 -7.25
C PHE A 143 -11.91 11.88 -7.06
N VAL A 144 -12.24 13.14 -6.80
CA VAL A 144 -13.64 13.59 -6.62
C VAL A 144 -14.27 14.15 -7.90
N SER A 145 -13.47 14.59 -8.88
CA SER A 145 -13.98 15.19 -10.11
C SER A 145 -14.56 14.18 -11.09
N ASP A 146 -14.00 12.98 -11.14
CA ASP A 146 -14.43 11.93 -12.06
C ASP A 146 -14.23 10.56 -11.42
N TYR A 147 -15.24 9.69 -11.57
CA TYR A 147 -15.27 8.33 -11.04
C TYR A 147 -14.99 7.28 -12.12
N SER A 148 -14.45 7.70 -13.26
CA SER A 148 -13.96 6.80 -14.30
C SER A 148 -12.68 6.07 -13.85
N HIS A 149 -12.50 4.85 -14.36
CA HIS A 149 -11.29 4.05 -14.11
C HIS A 149 -10.00 4.78 -14.57
N GLU A 150 -10.04 5.52 -15.67
CA GLU A 150 -8.89 6.32 -16.14
C GLU A 150 -8.55 7.46 -15.18
N SER A 151 -9.56 8.14 -14.61
CA SER A 151 -9.31 9.16 -13.60
C SER A 151 -8.73 8.54 -12.31
N ASP A 152 -9.17 7.35 -11.93
CA ASP A 152 -8.65 6.64 -10.76
C ASP A 152 -7.18 6.25 -10.91
N ARG A 153 -6.76 5.82 -12.11
CA ARG A 153 -5.35 5.57 -12.43
C ARG A 153 -4.52 6.85 -12.32
N ARG A 154 -5.04 7.97 -12.82
CA ARG A 154 -4.38 9.29 -12.71
C ARG A 154 -4.32 9.78 -11.27
N GLY A 155 -5.40 9.63 -10.51
CA GLY A 155 -5.46 9.96 -9.08
C GLY A 155 -4.47 9.13 -8.27
N TYR A 156 -4.36 7.83 -8.57
CA TYR A 156 -3.39 6.94 -7.95
C TYR A 156 -1.94 7.35 -8.27
N TRP A 157 -1.67 7.86 -9.47
CA TRP A 157 -0.36 8.41 -9.79
C TRP A 157 -0.01 9.63 -8.92
N TRP A 158 -0.93 10.59 -8.78
CA TRP A 158 -0.75 11.75 -7.89
C TRP A 158 -0.58 11.35 -6.42
N TYR A 159 -1.37 10.37 -5.97
CA TYR A 159 -1.22 9.77 -4.64
C TYR A 159 0.19 9.20 -4.42
N ASN A 160 0.75 8.51 -5.41
CA ASN A 160 2.12 7.99 -5.31
C ASN A 160 3.17 9.10 -5.28
N MET A 161 2.98 10.21 -6.00
CA MET A 161 3.88 11.37 -5.92
C MET A 161 3.85 12.01 -4.53
N TRP A 162 2.68 12.11 -3.92
CA TRP A 162 2.53 12.52 -2.52
C TRP A 162 3.23 11.54 -1.57
N LEU A 163 3.02 10.23 -1.75
CA LEU A 163 3.61 9.19 -0.90
C LEU A 163 5.14 9.19 -0.95
N ILE A 164 5.73 9.29 -2.15
CA ILE A 164 7.19 9.39 -2.33
C ILE A 164 7.73 10.64 -1.63
N SER A 165 7.02 11.76 -1.74
CA SER A 165 7.40 13.01 -1.08
C SER A 165 7.38 12.87 0.44
N CYS A 166 6.43 12.12 1.03
CA CYS A 166 6.43 11.80 2.46
C CYS A 166 7.68 11.02 2.90
N HIS A 167 8.20 10.13 2.05
CA HIS A 167 9.42 9.36 2.37
C HIS A 167 10.70 10.20 2.39
N ALA A 168 10.68 11.38 1.77
CA ALA A 168 11.80 12.32 1.83
C ALA A 168 11.87 13.08 3.16
N LEU A 169 10.75 13.18 3.92
CA LEU A 169 10.66 13.99 5.14
C LEU A 169 11.73 13.72 6.21
N PRO A 170 12.18 12.48 6.47
CA PRO A 170 13.24 12.22 7.44
C PRO A 170 14.57 12.93 7.15
N ILE A 171 14.80 13.39 5.91
CA ILE A 171 16.00 14.16 5.57
C ILE A 171 16.07 15.48 6.34
N PHE A 172 14.93 16.14 6.58
CA PHE A 172 14.89 17.45 7.25
C PHE A 172 15.27 17.35 8.72
N HIS A 173 15.02 16.20 9.36
CA HIS A 173 15.52 15.94 10.70
C HIS A 173 17.05 15.80 10.71
N ARG A 174 17.62 15.08 9.73
CA ARG A 174 19.07 14.88 9.62
C ARG A 174 19.83 16.15 9.25
N LEU A 175 19.23 17.06 8.48
CA LEU A 175 19.85 18.33 8.08
C LEU A 175 19.82 19.40 9.19
N ARG A 176 19.11 19.14 10.29
CA ARG A 176 19.00 20.04 11.45
C ARG A 176 19.91 19.64 12.61
N GLY A 177 20.37 18.39 12.64
CA GLY A 177 21.39 17.91 13.57
C GLY A 177 22.78 18.11 13.01
#